data_AF-A0A8B6XLS9-F1
#
_entry.id   AF-A0A8B6XLS9-F1
#
_cell.length_a   1.000
_cell.length_b   1.000
_cell.length_c   1.000
_cell.angle_alpha   90.00
_cell.angle_beta   90.00
_cell.angle_gamma   90.00
#
_symmetry.space_group_name_H-M   'P 1'
#
loop_
_entity.id
_entity.type
_entity.pdbx_description
1 polymer ?
#
loop_
_entity_poly.entity_id
_entity_poly.type
_entity_poly.pdbx_seq_one_letter_code
_entity_poly.pdbx_strand_id
1 'polypeptide(L)'
;MKLIIFACLLPIIVSECAINNNNNNNRLIDLKWVLLRRNLCFQARNDLPGFVPVYENGWLVATKLVYVSGSLKCWPSAQGSNFGCTDDHTKFSVYVCDGKKQTIFPSPNQALTYDGTKSYQYPGFTANDNEVIFTEFSYPAYMKEGQHITIWSGEDLYNSNEGDNSGIVCVNVFGSFANSLN
;
A
#
# COMPACT_ATOMS: atom_id res chain seq x y z
N MET A 1 -28.99 -66.13 21.72
CA MET A 1 -29.04 -64.72 22.16
C MET A 1 -28.23 -63.90 21.16
N LYS A 2 -28.86 -63.31 20.14
CA LYS A 2 -28.19 -62.45 19.15
C LYS A 2 -28.58 -61.00 19.45
N LEU A 3 -27.56 -60.20 19.73
CA LEU A 3 -27.64 -58.78 20.06
C LEU A 3 -28.07 -58.00 18.80
N ILE A 4 -29.11 -57.19 18.92
CA ILE A 4 -29.54 -56.22 17.90
C ILE A 4 -28.71 -54.96 18.10
N ILE A 5 -28.09 -54.44 17.04
CA ILE A 5 -27.55 -53.08 17.01
C ILE A 5 -28.38 -52.29 16.00
N PHE A 6 -29.24 -51.41 16.51
CA PHE A 6 -29.90 -50.37 15.71
C PHE A 6 -28.90 -49.24 15.47
N ALA A 7 -28.38 -49.13 14.26
CA ALA A 7 -27.62 -47.95 13.84
C ALA A 7 -28.61 -46.86 13.40
N CYS A 8 -28.84 -45.89 14.30
CA CYS A 8 -29.51 -44.64 13.99
C CYS A 8 -28.52 -43.72 13.27
N LEU A 9 -28.71 -43.50 11.97
CA LEU A 9 -28.00 -42.46 11.23
C LEU A 9 -29.03 -41.51 10.63
N LEU A 10 -29.05 -40.32 11.23
CA LEU A 10 -29.89 -39.16 10.88
C LEU A 10 -29.62 -38.73 9.43
N PRO A 11 -30.64 -38.25 8.69
CA PRO A 11 -30.40 -37.66 7.37
C PRO A 11 -29.53 -36.42 7.53
N ILE A 12 -28.35 -36.45 6.91
CA ILE A 12 -27.50 -35.28 6.74
C ILE A 12 -28.24 -34.37 5.76
N ILE A 13 -28.87 -33.31 6.29
CA ILE A 13 -29.41 -32.25 5.45
C ILE A 13 -28.19 -31.50 4.91
N VAL A 14 -27.82 -31.80 3.66
CA VAL A 14 -26.86 -30.99 2.93
C VAL A 14 -27.58 -29.68 2.63
N SER A 15 -27.31 -28.64 3.44
CA SER A 15 -27.72 -27.28 3.09
C SER A 15 -26.88 -26.87 1.90
N GLU A 16 -27.42 -27.05 0.69
CA GLU A 16 -26.88 -26.39 -0.48
C GLU A 16 -26.96 -24.89 -0.22
N CYS A 17 -25.81 -24.24 -0.03
CA CYS A 17 -25.71 -22.80 -0.17
C CYS A 17 -26.01 -22.48 -1.63
N ALA A 18 -27.29 -22.33 -1.97
CA ALA A 18 -27.71 -21.79 -3.25
C ALA A 18 -27.18 -20.36 -3.33
N ILE A 19 -26.15 -20.14 -4.14
CA ILE A 19 -25.71 -18.80 -4.52
C ILE A 19 -26.80 -18.24 -5.41
N ASN A 20 -27.66 -17.43 -4.81
CA ASN A 20 -28.67 -16.66 -5.52
C ASN A 20 -27.94 -15.52 -6.24
N ASN A 21 -27.56 -15.75 -7.51
CA ASN A 21 -26.96 -14.75 -8.38
C ASN A 21 -28.01 -13.70 -8.77
N ASN A 22 -28.29 -12.77 -7.85
CA ASN A 22 -29.04 -11.56 -8.13
C ASN A 22 -28.08 -10.38 -8.26
N ASN A 23 -28.07 -9.83 -9.48
CA ASN A 23 -27.48 -8.57 -9.92
C ASN A 23 -25.95 -8.54 -10.03
N ASN A 24 -25.49 -8.81 -11.25
CA ASN A 24 -24.17 -8.44 -11.76
C ASN A 24 -23.94 -6.91 -11.68
N ASN A 25 -23.51 -6.45 -10.51
CA ASN A 25 -22.81 -5.18 -10.33
C ASN A 25 -21.39 -5.43 -9.79
N ASN A 26 -20.78 -6.56 -10.13
CA ASN A 26 -19.33 -6.73 -9.97
C ASN A 26 -18.62 -5.86 -11.01
N ARG A 27 -18.65 -4.55 -10.79
CA ARG A 27 -17.86 -3.58 -11.55
C ARG A 27 -16.42 -3.82 -11.14
N LEU A 28 -15.70 -4.62 -11.92
CA LEU A 28 -14.25 -4.74 -11.81
C LEU A 28 -13.69 -3.31 -11.89
N ILE A 29 -12.97 -2.88 -10.85
CA ILE A 29 -12.33 -1.57 -10.84
C ILE A 29 -11.15 -1.65 -11.80
N ASP A 30 -11.32 -1.07 -12.99
CA ASP A 30 -10.25 -0.93 -13.98
C ASP A 30 -9.42 0.31 -13.62
N LEU A 31 -8.24 0.10 -13.05
CA LEU A 31 -7.31 1.17 -12.69
C LEU A 31 -6.58 1.68 -13.93
N LYS A 32 -6.86 2.93 -14.31
CA LYS A 32 -6.15 3.62 -15.39
C LYS A 32 -4.94 4.35 -14.83
N TRP A 33 -3.76 3.88 -15.19
CA TRP A 33 -2.50 4.43 -14.70
C TRP A 33 -2.03 5.63 -15.52
N VAL A 34 -1.85 6.76 -14.84
CA VAL A 34 -1.17 7.95 -15.37
C VAL A 34 0.21 8.02 -14.75
N LEU A 35 1.25 8.15 -15.57
CA LEU A 35 2.61 8.38 -15.08
C LEU A 35 2.72 9.82 -14.56
N LEU A 36 2.95 9.97 -13.26
CA LEU A 36 3.08 11.28 -12.61
C LEU A 36 4.54 11.76 -12.59
N ARG A 37 5.48 10.85 -12.32
CA ARG A 37 6.91 11.20 -12.22
C ARG A 37 7.79 10.02 -12.59
N ARG A 38 8.85 10.28 -13.37
CA ARG A 38 9.92 9.31 -13.66
C ARG A 38 11.10 9.52 -12.73
N ASN A 39 11.75 8.43 -12.36
CA ASN A 39 13.02 8.42 -11.62
C ASN A 39 13.04 9.40 -10.43
N LEU A 40 11.95 9.40 -9.65
CA LEU A 40 11.84 10.19 -8.43
C LEU A 40 12.63 9.51 -7.33
N CYS A 41 13.53 10.23 -6.67
CA CYS A 41 14.28 9.72 -5.55
C CYS A 41 13.82 10.35 -4.23
N PHE A 42 13.88 9.58 -3.15
CA PHE A 42 13.60 10.01 -1.78
C PHE A 42 14.59 9.33 -0.82
N GLN A 43 14.85 9.97 0.32
CA GLN A 43 15.91 9.53 1.25
C GLN A 43 15.32 8.95 2.54
N ALA A 44 16.20 8.32 3.32
CA ALA A 44 15.83 7.71 4.59
C ALA A 44 15.79 8.71 5.77
N ARG A 45 16.23 9.97 5.56
CA ARG A 45 16.33 11.00 6.61
C ARG A 45 16.45 12.46 6.13
N ASN A 46 16.34 13.39 7.07
CA ASN A 46 16.56 14.84 6.97
C ASN A 46 15.47 15.64 6.24
N ASP A 47 14.21 15.20 6.30
CA ASP A 47 13.09 15.81 5.59
C ASP A 47 13.33 15.89 4.07
N LEU A 48 13.76 14.77 3.47
CA LEU A 48 14.11 14.71 2.03
C LEU A 48 13.19 13.75 1.26
N PRO A 49 11.90 14.10 1.13
CA PRO A 49 10.93 13.30 0.38
C PRO A 49 11.09 13.45 -1.12
N GLY A 50 10.48 12.51 -1.84
CA GLY A 50 10.26 12.60 -3.26
C GLY A 50 9.03 13.44 -3.58
N PHE A 51 9.20 14.57 -4.25
CA PHE A 51 8.10 15.44 -4.69
C PHE A 51 7.48 14.98 -6.02
N VAL A 52 6.15 14.83 -6.06
CA VAL A 52 5.39 14.40 -7.24
C VAL A 52 4.31 15.44 -7.57
N PRO A 53 4.44 16.18 -8.68
CA PRO A 53 3.38 17.06 -9.14
C PRO A 53 2.18 16.26 -9.64
N VAL A 54 0.98 16.77 -9.42
CA VAL A 54 -0.27 16.21 -9.94
C VAL A 54 -0.91 17.20 -10.92
N TYR A 55 -1.20 16.70 -12.12
CA TYR A 55 -1.80 17.48 -13.20
C TYR A 55 -3.26 17.07 -13.48
N GLU A 56 -3.81 16.17 -12.67
CA GLU A 56 -5.15 15.63 -12.81
C GLU A 56 -6.08 16.23 -11.76
N ASN A 57 -7.35 16.42 -12.14
CA ASN A 57 -8.43 16.71 -11.20
C ASN A 57 -9.20 15.42 -10.94
N GLY A 58 -9.28 14.96 -9.69
CA GLY A 58 -10.05 13.77 -9.34
C GLY A 58 -9.61 13.11 -8.03
N TRP A 59 -10.30 12.05 -7.66
CA TRP A 59 -10.01 11.25 -6.48
C TRP A 59 -8.83 10.30 -6.75
N LEU A 60 -7.69 10.49 -6.08
CA LEU A 60 -6.55 9.59 -6.17
C LEU A 60 -6.88 8.29 -5.42
N VAL A 61 -7.34 7.29 -6.17
CA VAL A 61 -7.82 6.01 -5.61
C VAL A 61 -6.73 4.96 -5.51
N ALA A 62 -5.65 5.12 -6.28
CA ALA A 62 -4.49 4.25 -6.20
C ALA A 62 -3.21 4.95 -6.64
N THR A 63 -2.09 4.54 -6.06
CA THR A 63 -0.74 4.92 -6.50
C THR A 63 0.07 3.64 -6.71
N LYS A 64 0.83 3.60 -7.80
CA LYS A 64 1.80 2.53 -8.07
C LYS A 64 3.20 3.09 -8.09
N LEU A 65 4.09 2.47 -7.32
CA LEU A 65 5.52 2.77 -7.31
C LEU A 65 6.25 1.63 -8.00
N VAL A 66 7.04 1.94 -9.03
CA VAL A 66 7.88 0.96 -9.72
C VAL A 66 9.33 1.28 -9.41
N TYR A 67 10.01 0.34 -8.77
CA TYR A 67 11.41 0.46 -8.39
C TYR A 67 12.31 0.70 -9.61
N VAL A 68 13.29 1.59 -9.44
CA VAL A 68 14.33 1.88 -10.45
C VAL A 68 15.69 1.49 -9.90
N SER A 69 16.07 2.02 -8.74
CA SER A 69 17.39 1.79 -8.15
C SER A 69 17.46 2.21 -6.68
N GLY A 70 18.45 1.69 -5.96
CA GLY A 70 18.81 2.13 -4.62
C GLY A 70 18.24 1.24 -3.51
N SER A 71 18.39 1.69 -2.27
CA SER A 71 17.90 0.99 -1.08
C SER A 71 17.89 1.96 0.09
N LEU A 72 16.88 1.87 0.96
CA LEU A 72 16.86 2.60 2.23
C LEU A 72 17.36 1.70 3.35
N LYS A 73 18.01 2.30 4.35
CA LYS A 73 18.56 1.60 5.51
C LYS A 73 18.17 2.34 6.78
N CYS A 74 17.56 1.63 7.72
CA CYS A 74 17.19 2.15 9.04
C CYS A 74 18.32 2.04 10.08
N TRP A 75 19.46 1.43 9.72
CA TRP A 75 20.67 1.43 10.53
C TRP A 75 21.87 1.04 9.65
N PRO A 76 23.12 1.32 10.07
CA PRO A 76 24.30 1.17 9.22
C PRO A 76 24.56 -0.24 8.67
N SER A 77 24.23 -1.29 9.44
CA SER A 77 24.44 -2.69 9.03
C SER A 77 23.28 -3.28 8.23
N ALA A 78 22.15 -2.58 8.07
CA ALA A 78 21.05 -3.06 7.24
C ALA A 78 21.48 -3.16 5.77
N GLN A 79 21.03 -4.21 5.10
CA GLN A 79 21.04 -4.30 3.64
C GLN A 79 19.97 -3.36 3.05
N GLY A 80 18.82 -3.30 3.72
CA GLY A 80 17.67 -2.49 3.29
C GLY A 80 16.83 -3.18 2.20
N SER A 81 15.86 -2.45 1.66
CA SER A 81 14.99 -2.95 0.58
C SER A 81 14.46 -1.83 -0.29
N ASN A 82 13.67 -2.18 -1.32
CA ASN A 82 13.12 -1.23 -2.28
C ASN A 82 12.07 -0.30 -1.64
N PHE A 83 11.17 -0.84 -0.81
CA PHE A 83 10.05 -0.12 -0.20
C PHE A 83 10.02 -0.23 1.34
N GLY A 84 11.12 -0.67 1.93
CA GLY A 84 11.34 -0.72 3.37
C GLY A 84 12.78 -0.33 3.68
N CYS A 85 13.17 -0.44 4.95
CA CYS A 85 14.50 0.00 5.39
C CYS A 85 15.24 -1.04 6.25
N THR A 86 14.65 -2.22 6.43
CA THR A 86 15.18 -3.31 7.27
C THR A 86 15.50 -4.54 6.42
N ASP A 87 16.17 -5.51 7.02
CA ASP A 87 16.44 -6.82 6.37
C ASP A 87 15.23 -7.77 6.42
N ASP A 88 14.18 -7.40 7.17
CA ASP A 88 12.87 -8.05 7.10
C ASP A 88 12.08 -7.46 5.94
N HIS A 89 12.14 -8.14 4.79
CA HIS A 89 11.46 -7.73 3.56
C HIS A 89 9.92 -7.82 3.64
N THR A 90 9.34 -8.32 4.74
CA THR A 90 7.88 -8.22 4.93
C THR A 90 7.45 -6.80 5.35
N LYS A 91 8.39 -5.98 5.80
CA LYS A 91 8.14 -4.66 6.38
C LYS A 91 8.39 -3.53 5.39
N PHE A 92 7.31 -2.87 4.99
CA PHE A 92 7.33 -1.60 4.29
C PHE A 92 7.61 -0.46 5.26
N SER A 93 8.29 0.57 4.77
CA SER A 93 8.51 1.84 5.45
C SER A 93 8.45 2.99 4.45
N VAL A 94 7.49 2.91 3.53
CA VAL A 94 7.23 3.94 2.52
C VAL A 94 5.82 4.48 2.69
N TYR A 95 5.70 5.79 2.58
CA TYR A 95 4.46 6.52 2.74
C TYR A 95 4.27 7.51 1.59
N VAL A 96 3.03 7.68 1.16
CA VAL A 96 2.63 8.72 0.21
C VAL A 96 1.73 9.70 0.94
N CYS A 97 2.10 10.97 0.96
CA CYS A 97 1.39 12.01 1.68
C CYS A 97 0.88 13.09 0.74
N ASP A 98 -0.15 13.83 1.17
CA ASP A 98 -0.61 15.05 0.51
C ASP A 98 0.38 16.22 0.73
N GLY A 99 0.08 17.37 0.13
CA GLY A 99 0.88 18.59 0.29
C GLY A 99 0.88 19.20 1.70
N LYS A 100 0.17 18.60 2.67
CA LYS A 100 0.16 18.96 4.08
C LYS A 100 0.87 17.90 4.95
N LYS A 101 1.61 16.97 4.34
CA LYS A 101 2.30 15.86 5.01
C LYS A 101 1.33 14.90 5.74
N GLN A 102 0.07 14.81 5.27
CA GLN A 102 -0.90 13.82 5.74
C GLN A 102 -0.87 12.57 4.88
N THR A 103 -0.80 11.39 5.49
CA THR A 103 -0.72 10.11 4.78
C THR A 103 -1.99 9.83 3.96
N ILE A 104 -1.82 9.64 2.65
CA ILE A 104 -2.82 9.10 1.72
C ILE A 104 -2.62 7.59 1.58
N PHE A 105 -1.36 7.15 1.39
CA PHE A 105 -1.00 5.75 1.28
C PHE A 105 0.15 5.36 2.24
N PRO A 106 0.12 4.16 2.84
CA PRO A 106 -0.99 3.20 2.80
C PRO A 106 -2.26 3.82 3.38
N SER A 107 -3.42 3.32 2.97
CA SER A 107 -4.71 3.87 3.38
C SER A 107 -4.80 3.92 4.92
N PRO A 108 -5.12 5.09 5.53
CA PRO A 108 -5.38 5.16 6.96
C PRO A 108 -6.60 4.33 7.40
N ASN A 109 -7.46 3.94 6.46
CA ASN A 109 -8.66 3.12 6.70
C ASN A 109 -8.40 1.62 6.50
N GLN A 110 -7.23 1.25 5.97
CA GLN A 110 -6.80 -0.14 5.87
C GLN A 110 -6.25 -0.60 7.23
N ALA A 111 -6.74 -1.75 7.70
CA ALA A 111 -6.28 -2.33 8.95
C ALA A 111 -4.85 -2.86 8.83
N LEU A 112 -3.88 -1.99 9.08
CA LEU A 112 -2.45 -2.31 9.09
C LEU A 112 -1.92 -2.25 10.52
N THR A 113 -1.00 -3.17 10.84
CA THR A 113 -0.26 -3.14 12.11
C THR A 113 1.08 -2.46 11.86
N TYR A 114 1.37 -1.42 12.64
CA TYR A 114 2.62 -0.68 12.60
C TYR A 114 3.49 -1.04 13.79
N ASP A 115 4.79 -1.22 13.57
CA ASP A 115 5.74 -1.41 14.66
C ASP A 115 6.27 -0.06 15.20
N GLY A 116 7.21 -0.14 16.16
CA GLY A 116 7.79 1.03 16.81
C GLY A 116 8.53 1.99 15.86
N THR A 117 8.99 1.50 14.70
CA THR A 117 9.69 2.30 13.69
C THR A 117 8.75 2.77 12.57
N LYS A 118 7.44 2.61 12.77
CA LYS A 118 6.41 2.93 11.78
C LYS A 118 6.60 2.10 10.50
N SER A 119 7.11 0.89 10.63
CA SER A 119 7.09 -0.07 9.54
C SER A 119 5.82 -0.92 9.61
N TYR A 120 5.35 -1.42 8.47
CA TYR A 120 4.10 -2.18 8.38
C TYR A 120 4.18 -3.30 7.33
N GLN A 121 3.35 -4.32 7.48
CA GLN A 121 3.15 -5.33 6.44
C GLN A 121 2.03 -4.86 5.50
N TYR A 122 2.26 -4.92 4.20
CA TYR A 122 1.28 -4.53 3.20
C TYR A 122 0.72 -5.75 2.46
N PRO A 123 -0.61 -5.98 2.43
CA PRO A 123 -1.17 -7.18 1.82
C PRO A 123 -0.82 -7.33 0.34
N GLY A 124 -0.38 -8.54 -0.04
CA GLY A 124 -0.13 -8.92 -1.44
C GLY A 124 1.22 -8.49 -2.01
N PHE A 125 2.04 -7.76 -1.24
CA PHE A 125 3.36 -7.30 -1.67
C PHE A 125 4.42 -7.53 -0.58
N THR A 126 5.68 -7.55 -0.99
CA THR A 126 6.84 -7.50 -0.10
C THR A 126 7.66 -6.24 -0.38
N ALA A 127 8.41 -5.77 0.62
CA ALA A 127 9.20 -4.55 0.49
C ALA A 127 10.35 -4.67 -0.52
N ASN A 128 10.63 -5.87 -1.03
CA ASN A 128 11.66 -6.11 -2.06
C ASN A 128 11.08 -6.35 -3.46
N ASP A 129 9.76 -6.24 -3.64
CA ASP A 129 9.14 -6.33 -4.95
C ASP A 129 9.63 -5.19 -5.86
N ASN A 130 9.54 -5.39 -7.18
CA ASN A 130 9.89 -4.34 -8.15
C ASN A 130 8.77 -3.31 -8.33
N GLU A 131 7.57 -3.57 -7.82
CA GLU A 131 6.49 -2.60 -7.76
C GLU A 131 5.59 -2.86 -6.55
N VAL A 132 4.93 -1.79 -6.08
CA VAL A 132 3.87 -1.87 -5.08
C VAL A 132 2.70 -1.00 -5.51
N ILE A 133 1.48 -1.49 -5.27
CA ILE A 133 0.24 -0.76 -5.54
C ILE A 133 -0.49 -0.47 -4.24
N PHE A 134 -0.57 0.81 -3.90
CA PHE A 134 -1.40 1.30 -2.81
C PHE A 134 -2.80 1.67 -3.30
N THR A 135 -3.84 1.31 -2.54
CA THR A 135 -5.24 1.58 -2.90
C THR A 135 -6.02 2.16 -1.73
N GLU A 136 -6.94 3.08 -2.02
CA GLU A 136 -7.92 3.66 -1.10
C GLU A 136 -9.20 3.96 -1.90
N PHE A 137 -10.24 3.15 -1.71
CA PHE A 137 -11.51 3.29 -2.42
C PHE A 137 -12.64 3.81 -1.54
N SER A 138 -12.47 3.80 -0.22
CA SER A 138 -13.49 4.22 0.74
C SER A 138 -13.46 5.73 0.93
N TYR A 139 -12.28 6.29 1.16
CA TYR A 139 -12.08 7.72 1.42
C TYR A 139 -10.82 8.26 0.71
N PRO A 140 -10.75 8.20 -0.63
CA PRO A 140 -9.59 8.70 -1.38
C PRO A 140 -9.39 10.20 -1.20
N ALA A 141 -8.17 10.67 -1.43
CA ALA A 141 -7.87 12.09 -1.44
C ALA A 141 -8.31 12.72 -2.78
N TYR A 142 -9.05 13.83 -2.73
CA TYR A 142 -9.33 14.61 -3.94
C TYR A 142 -8.11 15.48 -4.28
N MET A 143 -7.56 15.26 -5.47
CA MET A 143 -6.47 16.04 -6.01
C MET A 143 -7.00 17.06 -7.02
N LYS A 144 -6.46 18.26 -6.94
CA LYS A 144 -6.62 19.32 -7.94
C LYS A 144 -5.33 19.46 -8.72
N GLU A 145 -5.47 19.84 -9.98
CA GLU A 145 -4.34 20.23 -10.81
C GLU A 145 -3.47 21.29 -10.10
N GLY A 146 -2.15 21.10 -10.14
CA GLY A 146 -1.19 21.98 -9.48
C GLY A 146 -0.91 21.62 -8.02
N GLN A 147 -1.66 20.69 -7.43
CA GLN A 147 -1.27 20.07 -6.16
C GLN A 147 -0.14 19.06 -6.37
N HIS A 148 0.35 18.50 -5.26
CA HIS A 148 1.40 17.51 -5.25
C HIS A 148 1.16 16.48 -4.16
N ILE A 149 1.79 15.33 -4.33
CA ILE A 149 1.99 14.33 -3.28
C ILE A 149 3.49 14.21 -2.99
N THR A 150 3.82 13.64 -1.84
CA THR A 150 5.21 13.37 -1.45
C THR A 150 5.39 11.91 -1.09
N ILE A 151 6.56 11.35 -1.41
CA ILE A 151 6.94 9.98 -1.04
C ILE A 151 8.01 10.04 0.03
N TRP A 152 7.79 9.34 1.14
CA TRP A 152 8.61 9.40 2.33
C TRP A 152 9.08 8.02 2.78
N SER A 153 10.27 7.98 3.37
CA SER A 153 10.63 6.92 4.32
C SER A 153 9.84 7.11 5.63
N GLY A 154 9.45 6.04 6.31
CA GLY A 154 8.63 6.12 7.53
C GLY A 154 9.29 6.89 8.66
N GLU A 155 10.53 6.54 9.00
CA GLU A 155 11.26 7.21 10.08
C GLU A 155 11.55 8.70 9.81
N ASP A 156 11.78 9.06 8.54
CA ASP A 156 11.93 10.45 8.07
C ASP A 156 10.59 11.21 8.16
N LEU A 157 9.48 10.61 7.70
CA LEU A 157 8.15 11.20 7.78
C LEU A 157 7.79 11.62 9.21
N TYR A 158 8.09 10.75 10.18
CA TYR A 158 7.71 10.91 11.58
C TYR A 158 8.82 11.48 12.46
N ASN A 159 9.98 11.84 11.90
CA ASN A 159 11.16 12.31 12.64
C ASN A 159 11.53 11.39 13.82
N SER A 160 11.53 10.08 13.59
CA SER A 160 11.71 9.05 14.63
C SER A 160 12.89 8.17 14.30
N ASN A 161 13.94 8.18 15.14
CA ASN A 161 15.13 7.32 15.03
C ASN A 161 15.92 7.43 13.71
N GLU A 162 15.70 8.46 12.89
CA GLU A 162 16.34 8.58 11.57
C GLU A 162 17.84 8.96 11.57
N GLY A 163 18.45 9.09 12.75
CA GLY A 163 19.79 9.68 12.91
C GLY A 163 20.91 8.88 12.25
N ASP A 164 20.78 7.55 12.25
CA ASP A 164 21.71 6.60 11.63
C ASP A 164 21.18 5.99 10.33
N ASN A 165 20.06 6.53 9.82
CA ASN A 165 19.49 6.11 8.56
C ASN A 165 20.33 6.58 7.37
N SER A 166 20.31 5.79 6.30
CA SER A 166 21.02 6.12 5.08
C SER A 166 20.35 5.52 3.86
N GLY A 167 20.85 5.90 2.68
CA GLY A 167 20.36 5.39 1.42
C GLY A 167 19.30 6.28 0.78
N ILE A 168 19.10 6.00 -0.50
CA ILE A 168 18.20 6.70 -1.41
C ILE A 168 17.57 5.63 -2.27
N VAL A 169 16.26 5.72 -2.48
CA VAL A 169 15.53 4.88 -3.43
C VAL A 169 14.95 5.77 -4.52
N CYS A 170 15.02 5.31 -5.76
CA CYS A 170 14.42 5.95 -6.91
C CYS A 170 13.32 5.07 -7.52
N VAL A 171 12.19 5.68 -7.87
CA VAL A 171 10.98 5.01 -8.39
C VAL A 171 10.37 5.78 -9.57
N ASN A 172 9.63 5.07 -10.43
CA ASN A 172 8.60 5.69 -11.26
C ASN A 172 7.27 5.69 -10.50
N VAL A 173 6.56 6.81 -10.53
CA VAL A 173 5.32 7.02 -9.78
C VAL A 173 4.16 7.14 -10.75
N PHE A 174 3.15 6.31 -10.56
CA PHE A 174 1.89 6.35 -11.29
C PHE A 174 0.74 6.59 -10.33
N GLY A 175 -0.27 7.33 -10.78
CA GLY A 175 -1.54 7.51 -10.07
C GLY A 175 -2.71 7.00 -10.90
N SER A 176 -3.78 6.59 -10.23
CA SER A 176 -5.09 6.31 -10.83
C SER A 176 -6.13 7.20 -10.19
N PHE A 177 -6.91 7.90 -11.03
CA PHE A 177 -7.88 8.90 -10.58
C PHE A 177 -9.30 8.49 -10.96
N ALA A 178 -10.24 8.69 -10.04
CA ALA A 178 -11.68 8.55 -10.29
C ALA A 178 -12.35 9.93 -10.33
N ASN A 179 -13.26 10.12 -11.29
CA ASN A 179 -14.01 11.38 -11.43
C ASN A 179 -15.25 11.43 -10.51
N SER A 180 -15.67 10.29 -9.97
CA SER A 180 -16.79 10.15 -9.03
C SER A 180 -16.54 8.96 -8.12
N LEU A 181 -16.98 9.08 -6.85
CA LEU A 181 -17.07 7.94 -5.93
C LEU A 181 -18.49 7.38 -6.02
N ASN A 182 -18.61 6.06 -6.01
CA ASN A 182 -19.89 5.36 -6.00
C ASN A 182 -20.41 5.19 -4.57
#